data_AF-A0A0Q8NFV5-F1
#
_entry.id   AF-A0A0Q8NFV5-F1
#
_cell.length_a   1.000
_cell.length_b   1.000
_cell.length_c   1.000
_cell.angle_alpha   90.00
_cell.angle_beta   90.00
_cell.angle_gamma   90.00
#
_symmetry.space_group_name_H-M   'P 1'
#
loop_
_entity.id
_entity.type
_entity.pdbx_description
1 polymer ?
#
loop_
_entity_poly.entity_id
_entity_poly.type
_entity_poly.pdbx_seq_one_letter_code
_entity_poly.pdbx_strand_id
1 'polypeptide(L)'
;MNTRKIGFIFLLLNIIFAYSTFAQKYNEVDKIVLKYPKNFNTTEKLAEKIDEDFKSDYDKARAIYSWIAFNIKYDYNAFLNPQRTQGFSYSTEAEKQRKIKELNDRLWQKAFSSKKAVCEGFTALYQHLAELTGLKSEIIRGDSKISLRDIGRKTTSSNHAWNIVLIDKKWRLIDVTWGQGYFDNSKGRMVNDFSSVYFDTDPDYFFAKHFPDSGSYLGDKLDKDAFLNGPLIYNKTIENDFKIKSPNYGIIEAKYGDKIDVEIKNLRKSDQVFYLNKRNQPVLIKNSKEKRDGLEFQILYDNNIGEYITIFVNTNSIVSFKVVQK
;
A
#
# COMPACT_ATOMS: atom_id res chain seq x y z
N MET A 1 0.32 -39.87 -36.56
CA MET A 1 0.99 -38.62 -36.14
C MET A 1 -0.06 -37.72 -35.48
N ASN A 2 0.26 -37.06 -34.36
CA ASN A 2 -0.46 -35.88 -33.78
C ASN A 2 -1.26 -35.95 -32.45
N THR A 3 -1.30 -37.04 -31.67
CA THR A 3 -1.82 -36.94 -30.28
C THR A 3 -0.74 -36.48 -29.28
N ARG A 4 0.52 -36.91 -29.45
CA ARG A 4 1.66 -36.46 -28.60
C ARG A 4 2.03 -34.98 -28.78
N LYS A 5 1.76 -34.36 -29.93
CA LYS A 5 2.02 -32.93 -30.17
C LYS A 5 1.00 -32.01 -29.49
N ILE A 6 -0.25 -32.45 -29.33
CA ILE A 6 -1.33 -31.64 -28.70
C ILE A 6 -1.13 -31.55 -27.18
N GLY A 7 -0.71 -32.64 -26.53
CA GLY A 7 -0.39 -32.61 -25.09
C GLY A 7 0.80 -31.71 -24.75
N PHE A 8 1.81 -31.65 -25.62
CA PHE A 8 2.98 -30.78 -25.44
C PHE A 8 2.62 -29.29 -25.59
N ILE A 9 1.71 -28.95 -26.51
CA ILE A 9 1.22 -27.58 -26.71
C ILE A 9 0.37 -27.12 -25.51
N PHE A 10 -0.47 -28.00 -24.94
CA PHE A 10 -1.24 -27.69 -23.72
C PHE A 10 -0.35 -27.49 -22.49
N LEU A 11 0.74 -28.26 -22.37
CA LEU A 11 1.71 -28.11 -21.28
C LEU A 11 2.52 -26.80 -21.42
N LEU A 12 2.94 -26.44 -22.63
CA LEU A 12 3.64 -25.17 -22.92
C LEU A 12 2.73 -23.95 -22.69
N LEU A 13 1.45 -24.01 -23.06
CA LEU A 13 0.48 -22.93 -22.81
C LEU A 13 0.25 -22.69 -21.31
N ASN A 14 0.14 -23.74 -20.49
CA ASN A 14 -0.01 -23.59 -19.04
C ASN A 14 1.24 -23.01 -18.37
N ILE A 15 2.42 -23.37 -18.86
CA ILE A 15 3.68 -22.83 -18.37
C ILE A 15 3.80 -21.33 -18.72
N ILE A 16 3.41 -20.90 -19.92
CA ILE A 16 3.44 -19.48 -20.34
C ILE A 16 2.45 -18.62 -19.52
N PHE A 17 1.26 -19.14 -19.20
CA PHE A 17 0.30 -18.43 -18.35
C PHE A 17 0.77 -18.31 -16.89
N ALA A 18 1.46 -19.32 -16.35
CA ALA A 18 2.05 -19.24 -15.01
C ALA A 18 3.20 -18.22 -14.93
N TYR A 19 4.01 -18.05 -15.97
CA TYR A 19 5.04 -16.99 -16.00
C TYR A 19 4.46 -15.58 -16.15
N SER A 20 3.31 -15.45 -16.82
CA SER A 20 2.66 -14.15 -17.05
C SER A 20 2.11 -13.52 -15.77
N THR A 21 1.66 -14.32 -14.80
CA THR A 21 1.17 -13.81 -13.50
C THR A 21 2.31 -13.35 -12.58
N PHE A 22 3.48 -14.00 -12.64
CA PHE A 22 4.68 -13.54 -11.93
C PHE A 22 5.29 -12.28 -12.55
N ALA A 23 5.19 -12.12 -13.88
CA ALA A 23 5.70 -10.95 -14.59
C ALA A 23 4.92 -9.65 -14.30
N GLN A 24 3.69 -9.73 -13.79
CA GLN A 24 2.89 -8.54 -13.42
C GLN A 24 3.25 -7.97 -12.04
N LYS A 25 3.85 -8.78 -11.15
CA LYS A 25 4.18 -8.36 -9.78
C LYS A 25 5.52 -7.63 -9.66
N TYR A 26 6.48 -8.02 -10.49
CA TYR A 26 7.85 -7.51 -10.48
C TYR A 26 8.18 -6.85 -11.81
N ASN A 27 8.67 -5.61 -11.77
CA ASN A 27 9.22 -4.95 -12.95
C ASN A 27 10.68 -5.39 -13.20
N GLU A 28 11.32 -4.86 -14.25
CA GLU A 28 12.68 -5.25 -14.61
C GLU A 28 13.72 -4.89 -13.53
N VAL A 29 13.57 -3.73 -12.87
CA VAL A 29 14.43 -3.34 -11.73
C VAL A 29 14.31 -4.35 -10.60
N ASP A 30 13.09 -4.75 -10.24
CA ASP A 30 12.83 -5.72 -9.17
C ASP A 30 13.48 -7.07 -9.47
N LYS A 31 13.40 -7.54 -10.72
CA LYS A 31 14.00 -8.79 -11.18
C LYS A 31 15.52 -8.78 -11.10
N ILE A 32 16.15 -7.62 -11.33
CA ILE A 32 17.61 -7.45 -11.17
C ILE A 32 17.96 -7.46 -9.68
N VAL A 33 17.24 -6.68 -8.86
CA VAL A 33 17.49 -6.58 -7.41
C VAL A 33 17.26 -7.92 -6.69
N LEU A 34 16.31 -8.74 -7.13
CA LEU A 34 16.10 -10.10 -6.61
C LEU A 34 17.35 -11.00 -6.75
N LYS A 35 18.24 -10.70 -7.70
CA LYS A 35 19.49 -11.44 -7.93
C LYS A 35 20.66 -10.90 -7.09
N TYR A 36 20.48 -9.79 -6.38
CA TYR A 36 21.54 -9.24 -5.52
C TYR A 36 21.85 -10.22 -4.37
N PRO A 37 23.07 -10.14 -3.79
CA PRO A 37 23.34 -10.77 -2.52
C PRO A 37 22.30 -10.37 -1.47
N LYS A 38 21.78 -11.35 -0.73
CA LYS A 38 20.83 -11.07 0.39
C LYS A 38 21.47 -10.21 1.48
N ASN A 39 22.79 -10.28 1.61
CA ASN A 39 23.57 -9.53 2.59
C ASN A 39 24.67 -8.74 1.91
N PHE A 40 24.71 -7.45 2.21
CA PHE A 40 25.83 -6.57 1.93
C PHE A 40 26.51 -6.23 3.25
N ASN A 41 27.84 -6.11 3.24
CA ASN A 41 28.61 -5.79 4.44
C ASN A 41 28.29 -4.38 4.97
N THR A 42 28.06 -3.43 4.06
CA THR A 42 27.73 -2.05 4.38
C THR A 42 26.66 -1.50 3.44
N THR A 43 26.05 -0.39 3.83
CA THR A 43 25.08 0.34 3.00
C THR A 43 25.71 0.95 1.76
N GLU A 44 26.98 1.35 1.84
CA GLU A 44 27.75 1.93 0.74
C GLU A 44 27.96 0.89 -0.36
N LYS A 45 28.29 -0.36 -0.01
CA LYS A 45 28.42 -1.44 -1.01
C LYS A 45 27.10 -1.76 -1.71
N LEU A 46 25.98 -1.63 -1.00
CA LEU A 46 24.66 -1.76 -1.62
C LEU A 46 24.37 -0.59 -2.56
N ALA A 47 24.65 0.65 -2.13
CA ALA A 47 24.46 1.85 -2.93
C ALA A 47 25.34 1.85 -4.19
N GLU A 48 26.63 1.52 -4.07
CA GLU A 48 27.57 1.32 -5.19
C GLU A 48 27.00 0.31 -6.18
N LYS A 49 26.47 -0.83 -5.71
CA LYS A 49 25.88 -1.84 -6.60
C LYS A 49 24.63 -1.33 -7.31
N ILE A 50 23.80 -0.53 -6.64
CA ILE A 50 22.64 0.13 -7.26
C ILE A 50 23.09 1.13 -8.33
N ASP A 51 24.11 1.95 -8.06
CA ASP A 51 24.64 2.94 -9.00
C ASP A 51 25.35 2.32 -10.21
N GLU A 52 25.97 1.15 -10.03
CA GLU A 52 26.54 0.35 -11.12
C GLU A 52 25.46 -0.09 -12.10
N ASP A 53 24.38 -0.71 -11.58
CA ASP A 53 23.33 -1.35 -12.39
C ASP A 53 22.29 -0.37 -12.93
N PHE A 54 22.05 0.76 -12.26
CA PHE A 54 20.99 1.72 -12.60
C PHE A 54 21.53 3.15 -12.73
N LYS A 55 21.15 3.82 -13.82
CA LYS A 55 21.60 5.20 -14.11
C LYS A 55 20.52 6.25 -13.88
N SER A 56 19.25 5.90 -14.06
CA SER A 56 18.14 6.84 -13.86
C SER A 56 17.79 6.97 -12.37
N ASP A 57 17.34 8.16 -11.96
CA ASP A 57 16.87 8.40 -10.59
C ASP A 57 15.70 7.47 -10.22
N TYR A 58 14.81 7.23 -11.20
CA TYR A 58 13.65 6.37 -11.04
C TYR A 58 14.05 4.92 -10.74
N ASP A 59 14.96 4.36 -11.52
CA ASP A 59 15.41 2.97 -11.34
C ASP A 59 16.21 2.80 -10.05
N LYS A 60 17.04 3.78 -9.67
CA LYS A 60 17.74 3.78 -8.38
C LYS A 60 16.76 3.79 -7.20
N ALA A 61 15.78 4.70 -7.24
CA ALA A 61 14.73 4.76 -6.22
C ALA A 61 13.96 3.44 -6.14
N ARG A 62 13.60 2.87 -7.29
CA ARG A 62 12.90 1.57 -7.36
C ARG A 62 13.77 0.44 -6.82
N ALA A 63 15.07 0.46 -7.10
CA ALA A 63 16.00 -0.55 -6.61
C ALA A 63 16.12 -0.53 -5.09
N ILE A 64 16.19 0.67 -4.48
CA ILE A 64 16.20 0.85 -3.02
C ILE A 64 14.90 0.30 -2.42
N TYR A 65 13.74 0.72 -2.97
CA TYR A 65 12.43 0.24 -2.56
C TYR A 65 12.36 -1.29 -2.55
N SER A 66 12.73 -1.91 -3.66
CA SER A 66 12.62 -3.35 -3.85
C SER A 66 13.61 -4.10 -2.97
N TRP A 67 14.85 -3.63 -2.84
CA TRP A 67 15.83 -4.28 -1.98
C TRP A 67 15.37 -4.28 -0.53
N ILE A 68 14.87 -3.15 -0.02
CA ILE A 68 14.36 -3.07 1.35
C ILE A 68 13.14 -4.00 1.51
N ALA A 69 12.17 -3.94 0.60
CA ALA A 69 10.96 -4.77 0.67
C ALA A 69 11.25 -6.28 0.60
N PHE A 70 12.34 -6.70 -0.04
CA PHE A 70 12.75 -8.10 -0.10
C PHE A 70 13.56 -8.57 1.10
N ASN A 71 14.34 -7.68 1.71
CA ASN A 71 15.38 -8.07 2.67
C ASN A 71 15.11 -7.62 4.11
N ILE A 72 14.20 -6.66 4.33
CA ILE A 72 13.83 -6.19 5.67
C ILE A 72 12.45 -6.70 6.02
N LYS A 73 12.30 -7.32 7.20
CA LYS A 73 11.02 -7.83 7.70
C LYS A 73 10.40 -6.86 8.69
N TYR A 74 9.08 -6.73 8.65
CA TYR A 74 8.37 -5.97 9.68
C TYR A 74 8.54 -6.62 11.07
N ASP A 75 8.98 -5.83 12.05
CA ASP A 75 9.13 -6.25 13.44
C ASP A 75 7.83 -6.07 14.21
N TYR A 76 6.90 -7.01 14.00
CA TYR A 76 5.58 -6.96 14.63
C TYR A 76 5.65 -7.01 16.17
N ASN A 77 6.65 -7.68 16.74
CA ASN A 77 6.83 -7.72 18.19
C ASN A 77 7.23 -6.36 18.75
N ALA A 78 8.13 -5.64 18.07
CA ALA A 78 8.49 -4.28 18.43
C ALA A 78 7.32 -3.30 18.21
N PHE A 79 6.48 -3.53 17.19
CA PHE A 79 5.25 -2.76 16.99
C PHE A 79 4.24 -2.95 18.14
N LEU A 80 4.04 -4.18 18.61
CA LEU A 80 3.15 -4.46 19.74
C LEU A 80 3.71 -3.98 21.09
N ASN A 81 5.04 -3.93 21.23
CA ASN A 81 5.74 -3.53 22.44
C ASN A 81 6.70 -2.38 22.15
N PRO A 82 6.17 -1.20 21.77
CA PRO A 82 7.02 -0.07 21.40
C PRO A 82 7.82 0.36 22.63
N GLN A 83 9.10 0.68 22.40
CA GLN A 83 9.89 1.35 23.43
C GLN A 83 9.26 2.70 23.75
N ARG A 84 9.36 3.15 25.00
CA ARG A 84 8.84 4.46 25.39
C ARG A 84 9.49 5.56 24.55
N THR A 85 8.65 6.35 23.89
CA THR A 85 9.11 7.49 23.10
C THR A 85 9.79 8.49 24.02
N GLN A 86 11.07 8.75 23.79
CA GLN A 86 11.82 9.76 24.52
C GLN A 86 11.85 11.04 23.70
N GLY A 87 11.13 12.06 24.15
CA GLY A 87 11.30 13.41 23.61
C GLY A 87 12.71 13.92 23.88
N PHE A 88 13.22 14.79 23.01
CA PHE A 88 14.47 15.51 23.24
C PHE A 88 14.21 17.02 23.23
N SER A 89 14.92 17.75 24.09
CA SER A 89 14.95 19.21 24.06
C SER A 89 16.02 19.70 23.08
N TYR A 90 15.89 20.93 22.60
CA TYR A 90 16.88 21.59 21.75
C TYR A 90 16.78 23.11 21.93
N SER A 91 17.88 23.82 21.73
CA SER A 91 17.95 25.28 21.87
C SER A 91 18.02 26.02 20.53
N THR A 92 18.41 25.31 19.47
CA THR A 92 18.52 25.86 18.11
C THR A 92 17.97 24.88 17.08
N GLU A 93 17.56 25.37 15.91
CA GLU A 93 17.12 24.50 14.81
C GLU A 93 18.28 23.60 14.32
N ALA A 94 19.51 24.10 14.28
CA ALA A 94 20.67 23.29 13.91
C ALA A 94 20.89 22.10 14.88
N GLU A 95 20.75 22.33 16.19
CA GLU A 95 20.84 21.25 17.19
C GLU A 95 19.73 20.23 17.03
N LYS A 96 18.50 20.69 16.78
CA LYS A 96 17.35 19.81 16.52
C LYS A 96 17.59 18.93 15.30
N GLN A 97 18.04 19.50 14.19
CA GLN A 97 18.33 18.74 12.96
C GLN A 97 19.45 17.72 13.18
N ARG A 98 20.50 18.07 13.95
CA ARG A 98 21.54 17.12 14.33
C ARG A 98 20.99 15.95 15.15
N LYS A 99 20.16 16.22 16.17
CA LYS A 99 19.55 15.16 17.00
C LYS A 99 18.60 14.26 16.20
N ILE A 100 17.81 14.84 15.29
CA ILE A 100 16.96 14.06 14.38
C ILE A 100 17.82 13.16 13.50
N LYS A 101 18.91 13.70 12.92
CA LYS A 101 19.83 12.91 12.10
C LYS A 101 20.45 11.75 12.90
N GLU A 102 20.93 12.00 14.11
CA GLU A 102 21.50 10.95 14.98
C GLU A 102 20.48 9.84 15.31
N LEU A 103 19.20 10.20 15.51
CA LEU A 103 18.12 9.23 15.73
C LEU A 103 17.85 8.40 14.48
N ASN A 104 17.72 9.06 13.32
CA ASN A 104 17.55 8.39 12.03
C ASN A 104 18.75 7.48 11.73
N ASP A 105 19.97 7.89 12.09
CA ASP A 105 21.18 7.10 11.91
C ASP A 105 21.13 5.78 12.68
N ARG A 106 20.67 5.82 13.93
CA ARG A 106 20.47 4.60 14.73
C ARG A 106 19.37 3.70 14.15
N LEU A 107 18.30 4.30 13.64
CA LEU A 107 17.17 3.57 13.07
C LEU A 107 17.57 2.79 11.82
N TRP A 108 18.25 3.44 10.86
CA TRP A 108 18.65 2.74 9.64
C TRP A 108 19.76 1.71 9.90
N GLN A 109 20.71 1.99 10.80
CA GLN A 109 21.75 1.03 11.17
C GLN A 109 21.15 -0.23 11.77
N LYS A 110 20.19 -0.08 12.69
CA LYS A 110 19.46 -1.20 13.29
C LYS A 110 18.66 -1.97 12.24
N ALA A 111 17.93 -1.27 11.36
CA ALA A 111 17.15 -1.90 10.29
C ALA A 111 18.04 -2.73 9.35
N PHE A 112 19.15 -2.15 8.89
CA PHE A 112 20.08 -2.79 7.96
C PHE A 112 20.79 -3.99 8.56
N SER A 113 21.27 -3.87 9.80
CA SER A 113 22.03 -4.94 10.48
C SER A 113 21.15 -6.10 10.95
N SER A 114 19.99 -5.80 11.55
CA SER A 114 19.08 -6.83 12.08
C SER A 114 18.13 -7.42 11.04
N LYS A 115 18.04 -6.79 9.85
CA LYS A 115 17.06 -7.12 8.78
C LYS A 115 15.61 -7.05 9.26
N LYS A 116 15.34 -6.25 10.29
CA LYS A 116 14.02 -6.06 10.90
C LYS A 116 13.79 -4.62 11.31
N ALA A 117 12.58 -4.11 11.11
CA ALA A 117 12.21 -2.75 11.50
C ALA A 117 10.69 -2.56 11.61
N VAL A 118 10.26 -1.48 12.26
CA VAL A 118 8.93 -0.89 12.08
C VAL A 118 9.04 0.28 11.08
N CYS A 119 7.93 0.95 10.75
CA CYS A 119 7.87 2.00 9.71
C CYS A 119 9.01 3.06 9.79
N GLU A 120 9.38 3.51 10.99
CA GLU A 120 10.49 4.48 11.16
C GLU A 120 11.85 3.93 10.72
N GLY A 121 12.13 2.64 10.97
CA GLY A 121 13.38 2.02 10.52
C GLY A 121 13.41 1.76 9.02
N PHE A 122 12.26 1.43 8.42
CA PHE A 122 12.12 1.31 6.96
C PHE A 122 12.38 2.66 6.28
N THR A 123 11.74 3.73 6.77
CA THR A 123 11.85 5.07 6.18
C THR A 123 13.22 5.71 6.37
N ALA A 124 13.85 5.50 7.53
CA ALA A 124 15.23 5.92 7.77
C ALA A 124 16.22 5.19 6.85
N LEU A 125 16.05 3.87 6.67
CA LEU A 125 16.91 3.10 5.78
C LEU A 125 16.74 3.50 4.31
N TYR A 126 15.51 3.75 3.89
CA TYR A 126 15.25 4.25 2.55
C TYR A 126 15.93 5.61 2.34
N GLN A 127 15.76 6.56 3.26
CA GLN A 127 16.36 7.89 3.17
C GLN A 127 17.89 7.82 3.09
N HIS A 128 18.53 7.01 3.95
CA HIS A 128 19.99 6.82 3.93
C HIS A 128 20.51 6.25 2.60
N LEU A 129 19.86 5.22 2.05
CA LEU A 129 20.25 4.66 0.76
C LEU A 129 19.96 5.62 -0.41
N ALA A 130 18.90 6.43 -0.31
CA ALA A 130 18.62 7.48 -1.29
C ALA A 130 19.75 8.53 -1.28
N GLU A 131 20.18 9.00 -0.11
CA GLU A 131 21.29 9.94 0.02
C GLU A 131 22.59 9.39 -0.56
N LEU A 132 22.92 8.12 -0.28
CA LEU A 132 24.12 7.46 -0.82
C LEU A 132 24.12 7.32 -2.35
N THR A 133 22.94 7.27 -2.97
CA THR A 133 22.78 7.16 -4.43
C THR A 133 22.51 8.51 -5.12
N GLY A 134 22.61 9.61 -4.35
CA GLY A 134 22.46 10.99 -4.84
C GLY A 134 21.01 11.49 -4.93
N LEU A 135 20.04 10.73 -4.42
CA LEU A 135 18.62 11.09 -4.41
C LEU A 135 18.26 11.91 -3.17
N LYS A 136 17.35 12.87 -3.32
CA LYS A 136 16.74 13.58 -2.18
C LYS A 136 15.52 12.80 -1.70
N SER A 137 15.46 12.54 -0.41
CA SER A 137 14.35 11.84 0.25
C SER A 137 13.99 12.52 1.56
N GLU A 138 12.69 12.62 1.85
CA GLU A 138 12.17 13.13 3.12
C GLU A 138 11.29 12.09 3.78
N ILE A 139 11.38 11.98 5.12
CA ILE A 139 10.51 11.12 5.92
C ILE A 139 9.28 11.93 6.32
N ILE A 140 8.11 11.41 5.98
CA ILE A 140 6.82 11.98 6.35
C ILE A 140 6.20 11.11 7.44
N ARG A 141 5.83 11.73 8.55
CA ARG A 141 5.03 11.11 9.62
C ARG A 141 3.56 11.45 9.44
N GLY A 142 2.70 10.52 9.83
CA GLY A 142 1.28 10.72 9.72
C GLY A 142 0.46 9.53 10.15
N ASP A 143 -0.73 9.51 9.59
CA ASP A 143 -1.79 8.60 9.93
C ASP A 143 -2.03 7.60 8.82
N SER A 144 -2.36 6.38 9.22
CA SER A 144 -2.79 5.32 8.33
C SER A 144 -4.23 4.91 8.58
N LYS A 145 -4.94 4.60 7.49
CA LYS A 145 -6.29 4.01 7.49
C LYS A 145 -6.17 2.56 7.03
N ILE A 146 -6.32 1.61 7.95
CA ILE A 146 -6.07 0.18 7.71
C ILE A 146 -7.21 -0.73 8.17
N SER A 147 -8.13 -0.24 9.00
CA SER A 147 -9.19 -1.02 9.61
C SER A 147 -10.58 -0.50 9.26
N LEU A 148 -11.58 -1.39 9.28
CA LEU A 148 -12.99 -1.00 9.08
C LEU A 148 -13.45 0.07 10.08
N ARG A 149 -12.93 0.03 11.31
CA ARG A 149 -13.26 0.99 12.38
C ARG A 149 -12.69 2.39 12.12
N ASP A 150 -11.76 2.52 11.17
CA ASP A 150 -11.19 3.82 10.81
C ASP A 150 -12.10 4.61 9.87
N ILE A 151 -13.17 3.99 9.34
CA ILE A 151 -14.18 4.66 8.52
C ILE A 151 -15.07 5.50 9.46
N GLY A 152 -14.98 6.82 9.36
CA GLY A 152 -15.75 7.75 10.17
C GLY A 152 -15.21 7.97 11.58
N ARG A 153 -13.94 7.65 11.84
CA ARG A 153 -13.32 7.97 13.13
C ARG A 153 -13.14 9.48 13.29
N LYS A 154 -13.14 9.96 14.53
CA LYS A 154 -13.19 11.40 14.83
C LYS A 154 -11.85 12.13 14.72
N THR A 155 -10.75 11.41 14.89
CA THR A 155 -9.41 12.01 14.97
C THR A 155 -8.41 11.21 14.17
N THR A 156 -7.40 11.91 13.68
CA THR A 156 -6.21 11.28 13.14
C THR A 156 -5.32 10.72 14.25
N SER A 157 -4.41 9.83 13.89
CA SER A 157 -3.37 9.26 14.74
C SER A 157 -2.01 9.37 14.05
N SER A 158 -0.95 9.80 14.71
CA SER A 158 0.42 9.76 14.15
C SER A 158 1.00 8.36 14.36
N ASN A 159 0.54 7.37 13.58
CA ASN A 159 0.82 5.94 13.77
C ASN A 159 1.65 5.31 12.65
N HIS A 160 2.02 6.08 11.62
CA HIS A 160 2.75 5.56 10.47
C HIS A 160 3.75 6.58 9.90
N ALA A 161 4.69 6.08 9.09
CA ALA A 161 5.69 6.89 8.41
C ALA A 161 6.00 6.33 7.03
N TRP A 162 6.23 7.21 6.06
CA TRP A 162 6.61 6.90 4.68
C TRP A 162 7.66 7.89 4.16
N ASN A 163 8.12 7.71 2.92
CA ASN A 163 9.05 8.64 2.28
C ASN A 163 8.37 9.39 1.13
N ILE A 164 8.87 10.60 0.86
CA ILE A 164 8.78 11.21 -0.47
C ILE A 164 10.18 11.31 -1.06
N VAL A 165 10.30 11.12 -2.38
CA VAL A 165 11.60 11.12 -3.06
C VAL A 165 11.53 12.00 -4.30
N LEU A 166 12.53 12.85 -4.49
CA LEU A 166 12.63 13.68 -5.68
C LEU A 166 13.20 12.85 -6.82
N ILE A 167 12.34 12.50 -7.79
CA ILE A 167 12.70 11.70 -8.98
C ILE A 167 12.35 12.52 -10.21
N ASP A 168 13.33 12.76 -11.10
CA ASP A 168 13.16 13.55 -12.31
C ASP A 168 12.46 14.91 -12.03
N LYS A 169 12.93 15.60 -10.99
CA LYS A 169 12.42 16.91 -10.51
C LYS A 169 10.98 16.91 -9.98
N LYS A 170 10.34 15.76 -9.77
CA LYS A 170 9.02 15.68 -9.13
C LYS A 170 9.04 14.73 -7.92
N TRP A 171 8.49 15.20 -6.81
CA TRP A 171 8.35 14.41 -5.59
C TRP A 171 7.38 13.25 -5.80
N ARG A 172 7.80 12.04 -5.42
CA ARG A 172 7.04 10.79 -5.53
C ARG A 172 6.78 10.19 -4.16
N LEU A 173 5.58 9.63 -3.99
CA LEU A 173 5.13 9.00 -2.75
C LEU A 173 5.59 7.55 -2.71
N ILE A 174 6.27 7.16 -1.62
CA ILE A 174 6.82 5.82 -1.46
C ILE A 174 6.59 5.32 -0.04
N ASP A 175 5.91 4.17 0.08
CA ASP A 175 5.81 3.43 1.34
C ASP A 175 6.35 2.01 1.16
N VAL A 176 7.61 1.84 1.52
CA VAL A 176 8.27 0.54 1.48
C VAL A 176 7.80 -0.40 2.58
N THR A 177 7.25 0.11 3.68
CA THR A 177 6.72 -0.71 4.79
C THR A 177 5.50 -1.49 4.31
N TRP A 178 4.55 -0.82 3.66
CA TRP A 178 3.38 -1.48 3.05
C TRP A 178 3.72 -2.17 1.73
N GLY A 179 4.80 -1.76 1.07
CA GLY A 179 5.39 -2.46 -0.05
C GLY A 179 5.96 -3.84 0.28
N GLN A 180 6.40 -4.05 1.51
CA GLN A 180 7.01 -5.29 2.00
C GLN A 180 5.99 -6.42 2.15
N GLY A 181 4.80 -6.08 2.65
CA GLY A 181 3.75 -7.05 2.97
C GLY A 181 2.74 -6.52 4.00
N TYR A 182 2.01 -7.43 4.62
CA TYR A 182 0.92 -7.09 5.55
C TYR A 182 0.81 -8.09 6.71
N PHE A 183 0.10 -7.69 7.78
CA PHE A 183 -0.23 -8.60 8.87
C PHE A 183 -1.52 -9.38 8.56
N ASP A 184 -1.43 -10.70 8.46
CA ASP A 184 -2.59 -11.56 8.28
C ASP A 184 -3.23 -11.87 9.64
N ASN A 185 -4.29 -11.14 9.98
CA ASN A 185 -5.04 -11.32 11.23
C ASN A 185 -5.59 -12.75 11.40
N SER A 186 -5.95 -13.43 10.30
CA SER A 186 -6.49 -14.80 10.38
C SER A 186 -5.42 -15.82 10.74
N LYS A 187 -4.18 -15.58 10.33
CA LYS A 187 -3.02 -16.45 10.60
C LYS A 187 -2.16 -15.95 11.76
N GLY A 188 -2.46 -14.78 12.31
CA GLY A 188 -1.71 -14.13 13.38
C GLY A 188 -0.23 -13.88 13.04
N ARG A 189 0.11 -13.60 11.77
CA ARG A 189 1.52 -13.44 11.34
C ARG A 189 1.70 -12.43 10.22
N MET A 190 2.89 -11.83 10.15
CA MET A 190 3.33 -11.07 8.98
C MET A 190 3.47 -11.97 7.76
N VAL A 191 2.95 -11.52 6.64
CA VAL A 191 3.08 -12.15 5.33
C VAL A 191 3.89 -11.21 4.45
N ASN A 192 5.00 -11.71 3.92
CA ASN A 192 5.76 -11.01 2.90
C ASN A 192 4.97 -11.11 1.59
N ASP A 193 4.40 -10.00 1.16
CA ASP A 193 3.61 -9.91 -0.06
C ASP A 193 3.99 -8.61 -0.77
N PHE A 194 5.08 -8.68 -1.54
CA PHE A 194 5.62 -7.51 -2.23
C PHE A 194 4.55 -6.81 -3.05
N SER A 195 4.39 -5.51 -2.85
CA SER A 195 3.29 -4.75 -3.44
C SER A 195 3.81 -3.51 -4.13
N SER A 196 3.98 -3.57 -5.45
CA SER A 196 4.57 -2.49 -6.25
C SER A 196 3.81 -1.16 -6.18
N VAL A 197 2.52 -1.18 -5.84
CA VAL A 197 1.64 -0.01 -5.83
C VAL A 197 2.04 1.07 -4.83
N TYR A 198 2.92 0.76 -3.86
CA TYR A 198 3.42 1.73 -2.88
C TYR A 198 4.72 2.41 -3.31
N PHE A 199 5.04 2.39 -4.60
CA PHE A 199 6.15 3.11 -5.19
C PHE A 199 5.61 4.00 -6.32
N ASP A 200 5.84 5.31 -6.22
CA ASP A 200 5.25 6.32 -7.11
C ASP A 200 3.72 6.18 -7.19
N THR A 201 3.08 6.01 -6.03
CA THR A 201 1.63 5.86 -5.95
C THR A 201 0.94 7.17 -6.34
N ASP A 202 -0.14 7.06 -7.10
CA ASP A 202 -1.03 8.18 -7.38
C ASP A 202 -1.51 8.85 -6.06
N PRO A 203 -1.40 10.18 -5.92
CA PRO A 203 -1.82 10.89 -4.72
C PRO A 203 -3.26 10.61 -4.28
N ASP A 204 -4.22 10.44 -5.20
CA ASP A 204 -5.62 10.17 -4.86
C ASP A 204 -5.75 8.84 -4.10
N TYR A 205 -4.98 7.83 -4.52
CA TYR A 205 -4.95 6.54 -3.83
C TYR A 205 -4.11 6.57 -2.56
N PHE A 206 -2.96 7.25 -2.60
CA PHE A 206 -2.06 7.30 -1.47
C PHE A 206 -2.72 8.01 -0.28
N PHE A 207 -3.34 9.17 -0.52
CA PHE A 207 -3.98 9.96 0.54
C PHE A 207 -5.36 9.48 0.97
N ALA A 208 -5.98 8.54 0.23
CA ALA A 208 -7.12 7.78 0.74
C ALA A 208 -6.72 6.86 1.92
N LYS A 209 -5.43 6.53 2.03
CA LYS A 209 -4.89 5.59 3.03
C LYS A 209 -3.87 6.21 4.00
N HIS A 210 -3.25 7.33 3.62
CA HIS A 210 -2.24 8.05 4.38
C HIS A 210 -2.66 9.50 4.59
N PHE A 211 -2.45 10.04 5.78
CA PHE A 211 -2.67 11.47 6.03
C PHE A 211 -1.49 12.07 6.79
N PRO A 212 -0.71 12.99 6.21
CA PRO A 212 0.46 13.54 6.87
C PRO A 212 0.07 14.37 8.09
N ASP A 213 0.89 14.34 9.14
CA ASP A 213 0.65 15.13 10.36
C ASP A 213 0.64 16.64 10.08
N SER A 214 1.37 17.08 9.05
CA SER A 214 1.36 18.45 8.56
C SER A 214 0.01 18.88 7.96
N GLY A 215 -0.87 17.93 7.62
CA GLY A 215 -2.12 18.17 6.90
C GLY A 215 -1.93 18.69 5.47
N SER A 216 -0.73 18.61 4.91
CA SER A 216 -0.41 19.13 3.58
C SER A 216 0.60 18.25 2.82
N TYR A 217 0.52 18.31 1.49
CA TYR A 217 1.46 17.69 0.57
C TYR A 217 1.93 18.73 -0.46
N LEU A 218 3.24 18.98 -0.54
CA LEU A 218 3.85 19.97 -1.43
C LEU A 218 3.24 21.39 -1.33
N GLY A 219 2.74 21.75 -0.14
CA GLY A 219 2.10 23.04 0.11
C GLY A 219 0.57 23.03 -0.04
N ASP A 220 0.01 22.01 -0.68
CA ASP A 220 -1.43 21.87 -0.83
C ASP A 220 -2.04 21.22 0.42
N LYS A 221 -3.08 21.86 0.98
CA LYS A 221 -3.80 21.34 2.14
C LYS A 221 -4.63 20.13 1.72
N LEU A 222 -4.48 19.04 2.46
CA LEU A 222 -5.30 17.83 2.28
C LEU A 222 -6.60 17.94 3.07
N ASP A 223 -7.66 17.34 2.53
CA ASP A 223 -8.97 17.29 3.19
C ASP A 223 -8.98 16.19 4.26
N LYS A 224 -8.86 16.62 5.52
CA LYS A 224 -8.90 15.74 6.69
C LYS A 224 -10.24 15.05 6.83
N ASP A 225 -11.35 15.72 6.53
CA ASP A 225 -12.69 15.14 6.68
C ASP A 225 -12.94 14.11 5.59
N ALA A 226 -12.47 14.33 4.36
CA ALA A 226 -12.47 13.33 3.31
C ALA A 226 -11.63 12.11 3.69
N PHE A 227 -10.45 12.29 4.29
CA PHE A 227 -9.65 11.16 4.80
C PHE A 227 -10.40 10.40 5.91
N LEU A 228 -10.90 11.08 6.94
CA LEU A 228 -11.56 10.42 8.08
C LEU A 228 -12.85 9.69 7.67
N ASN A 229 -13.67 10.31 6.82
CA ASN A 229 -14.97 9.79 6.41
C ASN A 229 -14.93 9.01 5.09
N GLY A 230 -13.79 8.93 4.42
CA GLY A 230 -13.60 8.17 3.19
C GLY A 230 -13.65 6.66 3.41
N PRO A 231 -13.93 5.88 2.35
CA PRO A 231 -14.00 4.43 2.41
C PRO A 231 -12.62 3.82 2.70
N LEU A 232 -12.60 2.56 3.15
CA LEU A 232 -11.35 1.83 3.30
C LEU A 232 -10.96 1.20 1.95
N ILE A 233 -9.86 1.68 1.38
CA ILE A 233 -9.33 1.24 0.07
C ILE A 233 -8.28 0.13 0.25
N TYR A 234 -8.45 -0.99 -0.45
CA TYR A 234 -7.49 -2.11 -0.43
C TYR A 234 -6.49 -2.04 -1.60
N ASN A 235 -5.35 -2.72 -1.47
CA ASN A 235 -4.27 -2.68 -2.48
C ASN A 235 -4.77 -3.05 -3.88
N LYS A 236 -5.69 -4.02 -3.96
CA LYS A 236 -6.25 -4.51 -5.23
C LYS A 236 -7.05 -3.45 -5.99
N THR A 237 -7.56 -2.43 -5.31
CA THR A 237 -8.16 -1.25 -5.95
C THR A 237 -7.11 -0.41 -6.65
N ILE A 238 -5.97 -0.22 -6.01
CA ILE A 238 -4.86 0.56 -6.56
C ILE A 238 -4.22 -0.22 -7.73
N GLU A 239 -3.99 -1.52 -7.56
CA GLU A 239 -3.38 -2.39 -8.60
C GLU A 239 -4.19 -2.43 -9.90
N ASN A 240 -5.52 -2.42 -9.80
CA ASN A 240 -6.41 -2.49 -10.96
C ASN A 240 -6.98 -1.12 -11.37
N ASP A 241 -6.51 -0.04 -10.75
CA ASP A 241 -7.03 1.31 -10.93
C ASP A 241 -8.56 1.41 -10.80
N PHE A 242 -9.17 0.65 -9.89
CA PHE A 242 -10.61 0.73 -9.65
C PHE A 242 -10.96 2.10 -9.05
N LYS A 243 -11.58 2.99 -9.84
CA LYS A 243 -12.02 4.30 -9.34
C LYS A 243 -13.41 4.15 -8.74
N ILE A 244 -13.49 4.20 -7.41
CA ILE A 244 -14.75 4.21 -6.68
C ILE A 244 -15.46 5.56 -6.92
N LYS A 245 -16.59 5.55 -7.62
CA LYS A 245 -17.37 6.76 -7.98
C LYS A 245 -18.65 6.92 -7.19
N SER A 246 -19.20 5.83 -6.65
CA SER A 246 -20.29 5.88 -5.68
C SER A 246 -20.21 4.66 -4.78
N PRO A 247 -20.49 4.79 -3.48
CA PRO A 247 -20.69 6.04 -2.74
C PRO A 247 -19.45 6.94 -2.67
N ASN A 248 -19.66 8.26 -2.59
CA ASN A 248 -18.58 9.26 -2.51
C ASN A 248 -17.93 9.33 -1.11
N TYR A 249 -18.60 8.80 -0.10
CA TYR A 249 -18.13 8.75 1.28
C TYR A 249 -18.06 7.31 1.75
N GLY A 250 -17.20 7.05 2.73
CA GLY A 250 -17.09 5.77 3.40
C GLY A 250 -18.27 5.44 4.30
N ILE A 251 -19.03 6.44 4.75
CA ILE A 251 -20.24 6.26 5.58
C ILE A 251 -21.48 6.36 4.69
N ILE A 252 -22.34 5.35 4.77
CA ILE A 252 -23.61 5.25 4.06
C ILE A 252 -24.73 5.27 5.09
N GLU A 253 -25.56 6.31 5.06
CA GLU A 253 -26.81 6.33 5.83
C GLU A 253 -27.92 5.66 5.00
N ALA A 254 -28.58 4.64 5.54
CA ALA A 254 -29.63 3.91 4.83
C ALA A 254 -30.73 3.41 5.77
N LYS A 255 -31.96 3.27 5.24
CA LYS A 255 -33.11 2.61 5.88
C LYS A 255 -33.36 1.25 5.23
N TYR A 256 -33.92 0.32 6.00
CA TYR A 256 -34.28 -0.99 5.44
C TYR A 256 -35.18 -0.85 4.22
N GLY A 257 -34.80 -1.51 3.13
CA GLY A 257 -35.46 -1.41 1.82
C GLY A 257 -34.78 -0.45 0.84
N ASP A 258 -33.87 0.42 1.31
CA ASP A 258 -33.12 1.32 0.44
C ASP A 258 -32.19 0.53 -0.49
N LYS A 259 -31.96 1.07 -1.69
CA LYS A 259 -30.98 0.56 -2.65
C LYS A 259 -29.77 1.47 -2.65
N ILE A 260 -28.62 0.92 -2.29
CA ILE A 260 -27.35 1.61 -2.28
C ILE A 260 -26.75 1.52 -3.69
N ASP A 261 -26.64 2.66 -4.37
CA ASP A 261 -26.01 2.75 -5.70
C ASP A 261 -24.49 2.73 -5.59
N VAL A 262 -23.88 1.77 -6.29
CA VAL A 262 -22.43 1.60 -6.38
C VAL A 262 -21.99 1.78 -7.82
N GLU A 263 -20.99 2.63 -8.04
CA GLU A 263 -20.36 2.84 -9.36
C GLU A 263 -18.84 2.70 -9.21
N ILE A 264 -18.24 1.81 -10.00
CA ILE A 264 -16.79 1.54 -9.98
C ILE A 264 -16.26 1.54 -11.42
N LYS A 265 -15.34 2.45 -11.74
CA LYS A 265 -14.65 2.45 -13.03
C LYS A 265 -13.55 1.40 -13.10
N ASN A 266 -13.17 1.05 -14.33
CA ASN A 266 -12.19 0.04 -14.71
C ASN A 266 -12.57 -1.40 -14.29
N LEU A 267 -13.80 -1.58 -13.82
CA LEU A 267 -14.38 -2.89 -13.52
C LEU A 267 -15.01 -3.50 -14.78
N ARG A 268 -14.73 -4.77 -15.07
CA ARG A 268 -15.22 -5.44 -16.28
C ARG A 268 -16.45 -6.27 -15.94
N LYS A 269 -17.38 -6.40 -16.89
CA LYS A 269 -18.58 -7.25 -16.71
C LYS A 269 -18.25 -8.74 -16.54
N SER A 270 -17.08 -9.19 -16.98
CA SER A 270 -16.58 -10.55 -16.75
C SER A 270 -16.13 -10.79 -15.31
N ASP A 271 -15.88 -9.72 -14.53
CA ASP A 271 -15.43 -9.86 -13.15
C ASP A 271 -16.58 -10.31 -12.24
N GLN A 272 -16.29 -11.23 -11.33
CA GLN A 272 -17.26 -11.65 -10.32
C GLN A 272 -17.29 -10.64 -9.17
N VAL A 273 -18.38 -9.90 -9.04
CA VAL A 273 -18.55 -8.89 -7.98
C VAL A 273 -19.50 -9.42 -6.92
N PHE A 274 -19.11 -9.36 -5.65
CA PHE A 274 -19.96 -9.76 -4.52
C PHE A 274 -19.63 -8.97 -3.26
N TYR A 275 -20.51 -9.05 -2.26
CA TYR A 275 -20.24 -8.60 -0.90
C TYR A 275 -20.51 -9.72 0.09
N LEU A 276 -20.06 -9.58 1.34
CA LEU A 276 -20.39 -10.53 2.41
C LEU A 276 -21.59 -10.01 3.21
N ASN A 277 -22.57 -10.88 3.45
CA ASN A 277 -23.65 -10.58 4.40
C ASN A 277 -23.14 -10.67 5.86
N LYS A 278 -23.97 -10.32 6.84
CA LYS A 278 -23.65 -10.35 8.27
C LYS A 278 -23.30 -11.75 8.82
N ARG A 279 -23.53 -12.81 8.04
CA ARG A 279 -23.15 -14.20 8.34
C ARG A 279 -21.88 -14.63 7.60
N ASN A 280 -21.14 -13.69 7.01
CA ASN A 280 -19.96 -13.92 6.18
C ASN A 280 -20.21 -14.80 4.94
N GLN A 281 -21.44 -14.81 4.42
CA GLN A 281 -21.77 -15.54 3.20
C GLN A 281 -21.70 -14.59 1.99
N PRO A 282 -21.11 -15.03 0.87
CA PRO A 282 -21.03 -14.21 -0.33
C PRO A 282 -22.41 -14.00 -0.96
N VAL A 283 -22.72 -12.76 -1.28
CA VAL A 283 -23.91 -12.34 -2.02
C VAL A 283 -23.44 -11.77 -3.36
N LEU A 284 -23.65 -12.54 -4.42
CA LEU A 284 -23.25 -12.17 -5.77
C LEU A 284 -24.10 -10.98 -6.27
N ILE A 285 -23.43 -9.96 -6.79
CA ILE A 285 -24.08 -8.85 -7.48
C ILE A 285 -24.61 -9.36 -8.83
N LYS A 286 -25.93 -9.29 -8.99
CA LYS A 286 -26.63 -9.63 -10.23
C LYS A 286 -27.11 -8.34 -10.89
N ASN A 287 -27.24 -8.36 -12.22
CA ASN A 287 -27.79 -7.25 -13.02
C ASN A 287 -26.96 -5.95 -12.98
N SER A 288 -25.62 -6.04 -12.92
CA SER A 288 -24.76 -4.88 -13.13
C SER A 288 -24.95 -4.29 -14.54
N LYS A 289 -24.88 -2.97 -14.63
CA LYS A 289 -24.96 -2.23 -15.89
C LYS A 289 -23.57 -1.70 -16.23
N GLU A 290 -23.13 -1.91 -17.47
CA GLU A 290 -21.93 -1.24 -17.96
C GLU A 290 -22.23 0.23 -18.24
N LYS A 291 -21.32 1.11 -17.81
CA LYS A 291 -21.43 2.56 -18.01
C LYS A 291 -20.05 3.16 -18.19
N ARG A 292 -19.81 3.78 -19.36
CA ARG A 292 -18.65 4.65 -19.69
C ARG A 292 -17.39 4.30 -18.88
N ASP A 293 -16.90 3.08 -19.09
CA ASP A 293 -15.68 2.51 -18.50
C ASP A 293 -15.80 1.96 -17.06
N GLY A 294 -16.95 1.41 -16.68
CA GLY A 294 -17.13 0.77 -15.37
C GLY A 294 -18.43 -0.03 -15.24
N LEU A 295 -18.67 -0.52 -14.02
CA LEU A 295 -19.91 -1.16 -13.63
C LEU A 295 -20.67 -0.31 -12.61
N GLU A 296 -21.98 -0.24 -12.81
CA GLU A 296 -22.95 0.31 -11.87
C GLU A 296 -23.86 -0.83 -11.38
N PHE A 297 -24.10 -0.91 -10.08
CA PHE A 297 -24.99 -1.90 -9.48
C PHE A 297 -25.58 -1.40 -8.16
N GLN A 298 -26.62 -2.10 -7.71
CA GLN A 298 -27.34 -1.76 -6.49
C GLN A 298 -27.19 -2.86 -5.43
N ILE A 299 -27.01 -2.45 -4.18
CA ILE A 299 -27.06 -3.34 -3.02
C ILE A 299 -28.31 -2.99 -2.21
N LEU A 300 -29.21 -3.95 -2.02
CA LEU A 300 -30.39 -3.78 -1.16
C LEU A 300 -29.95 -3.78 0.30
N TYR A 301 -30.24 -2.70 1.03
CA TYR A 301 -30.03 -2.64 2.47
C TYR A 301 -31.18 -3.35 3.19
N ASP A 302 -30.92 -4.56 3.65
CA ASP A 302 -31.86 -5.40 4.40
C ASP A 302 -31.27 -5.87 5.73
N ASN A 303 -32.00 -6.72 6.45
CA ASN A 303 -31.55 -7.27 7.72
C ASN A 303 -30.36 -8.24 7.60
N ASN A 304 -29.88 -8.56 6.39
CA ASN A 304 -28.71 -9.40 6.15
C ASN A 304 -27.43 -8.57 5.99
N ILE A 305 -27.50 -7.25 5.85
CA ILE A 305 -26.31 -6.39 5.80
C ILE A 305 -25.81 -6.11 7.23
N GLY A 306 -24.49 -6.21 7.42
CA GLY A 306 -23.82 -5.89 8.69
C GLY A 306 -23.51 -4.39 8.85
N GLU A 307 -22.68 -4.04 9.83
CA GLU A 307 -22.20 -2.65 10.02
C GLU A 307 -21.33 -2.18 8.83
N TYR A 308 -20.74 -3.11 8.07
CA TYR A 308 -19.87 -2.81 6.95
C TYR A 308 -20.31 -3.55 5.69
N ILE A 309 -20.17 -2.89 4.55
CA ILE A 309 -20.25 -3.51 3.22
C ILE A 309 -18.83 -3.52 2.65
N THR A 310 -18.26 -4.70 2.49
CA THR A 310 -17.00 -4.90 1.76
C THR A 310 -17.34 -5.47 0.39
N ILE A 311 -16.88 -4.78 -0.66
CA ILE A 311 -17.03 -5.21 -2.04
C ILE A 311 -15.79 -6.02 -2.44
N PHE A 312 -16.06 -7.18 -3.03
CA PHE A 312 -15.06 -8.10 -3.55
C PHE A 312 -15.18 -8.19 -5.06
N VAL A 313 -14.02 -8.28 -5.72
CA VAL A 313 -13.87 -8.55 -7.14
C VAL A 313 -13.02 -9.81 -7.30
N ASN A 314 -13.60 -10.82 -7.92
CA ASN A 314 -13.06 -12.17 -8.07
C ASN A 314 -12.74 -12.82 -6.72
N THR A 315 -11.52 -12.69 -6.20
CA THR A 315 -11.13 -13.22 -4.88
C THR A 315 -10.60 -12.14 -3.93
N ASN A 316 -10.70 -10.87 -4.32
CA ASN A 316 -10.01 -9.77 -3.67
C ASN A 316 -11.00 -8.74 -3.13
N SER A 317 -10.82 -8.31 -1.88
CA SER A 317 -11.49 -7.12 -1.36
C SER A 317 -10.94 -5.87 -2.05
N ILE A 318 -11.82 -4.96 -2.47
CA ILE A 318 -11.44 -3.73 -3.18
C ILE A 318 -11.80 -2.47 -2.41
N VAL A 319 -12.97 -2.42 -1.78
CA VAL A 319 -13.38 -1.27 -0.96
C VAL A 319 -14.33 -1.70 0.15
N SER A 320 -14.28 -1.02 1.29
CA SER A 320 -15.26 -1.15 2.36
C SER A 320 -15.90 0.18 2.73
N PHE A 321 -17.20 0.11 3.02
CA PHE A 321 -18.03 1.19 3.52
C PHE A 321 -18.62 0.82 4.87
N LYS A 322 -18.86 1.80 5.72
CA LYS A 322 -19.63 1.68 6.95
C LYS A 322 -21.08 2.06 6.67
N VAL A 323 -22.02 1.23 7.09
CA VAL A 323 -23.46 1.51 6.96
C VAL A 323 -24.02 1.89 8.32
N VAL A 324 -24.72 3.02 8.38
CA VAL A 324 -25.40 3.51 9.58
C VAL A 324 -26.90 3.49 9.31
N GLN A 325 -27.65 2.76 10.13
CA GLN A 325 -29.10 2.74 10.03
C GLN A 325 -29.66 4.10 10.42
N LYS A 326 -30.47 4.68 9.54
CA LYS A 326 -31.16 5.96 9.74
C LYS A 326 -32.49 5.84 10.47
#